data_AF-E7CGC3-F1
#
_entry.id   AF-E7CGC3-F1
#
_cell.length_a   1.000
_cell.length_b   1.000
_cell.length_c   1.000
_cell.angle_alpha   90.00
_cell.angle_beta   90.00
_cell.angle_gamma   90.00
#
_symmetry.space_group_name_H-M   'P 1'
#
loop_
_entity.id
_entity.type
_entity.pdbx_description
1 polymer ?
#
loop_
_entity_poly.entity_id
_entity_poly.type
_entity_poly.pdbx_seq_one_letter_code
_entity_poly.pdbx_strand_id
1 'polypeptide(L)'
;MSRKSGSRSSSKRSKKSGGGSNVFDMFTQRQVAEFKEGFQLMDRDKDGVIGKTDLRGTFDEIGRIATDQELDEMLADAPAPINFTMLLNMFAERQTGESDDDDVVAKAFLAFADEGGNIDCDTFRHALMTWGDKFSSQEADDALDQMDIDDAGKIDVQSVIQMLTAGGGDDAAAEEA
;
A
#
# COMPACT_ATOMS: atom_id res chain seq x y z
N MET A 1 7.53 67.75 -8.52
CA MET A 1 7.19 66.69 -9.50
C MET A 1 8.39 65.76 -9.65
N SER A 2 8.12 64.46 -9.60
CA SER A 2 8.92 63.31 -10.04
C SER A 2 10.11 62.80 -9.19
N ARG A 3 10.03 61.48 -8.98
CA ARG A 3 10.80 60.58 -8.12
C ARG A 3 11.93 59.93 -8.93
N LYS A 4 13.00 59.44 -8.28
CA LYS A 4 13.49 58.07 -8.56
C LYS A 4 14.37 57.52 -7.43
N SER A 5 13.77 56.64 -6.63
CA SER A 5 14.44 55.70 -5.75
C SER A 5 15.21 54.66 -6.58
N GLY A 6 16.51 54.53 -6.36
CA GLY A 6 17.31 53.43 -6.90
C GLY A 6 17.16 52.19 -6.01
N SER A 7 16.48 51.15 -6.51
CA SER A 7 16.42 49.85 -5.84
C SER A 7 17.75 49.12 -5.98
N ARG A 8 18.42 48.83 -4.86
CA ARG A 8 19.48 47.83 -4.81
C ARG A 8 18.83 46.44 -4.81
N SER A 9 19.06 45.70 -5.90
CA SER A 9 18.68 44.30 -6.07
C SER A 9 19.36 43.44 -4.99
N SER A 10 18.57 42.79 -4.15
CA SER A 10 19.06 41.75 -3.23
C SER A 10 18.77 40.39 -3.86
N SER A 11 19.83 39.75 -4.35
CA SER A 11 19.79 38.38 -4.87
C SER A 11 19.49 37.43 -3.71
N LYS A 12 18.19 37.16 -3.47
CA LYS A 12 17.76 36.04 -2.62
C LYS A 12 18.10 34.75 -3.36
N ARG A 13 19.22 34.13 -2.96
CA ARG A 13 19.51 32.71 -3.19
C ARG A 13 18.27 31.93 -2.76
N SER A 14 17.57 31.33 -3.73
CA SER A 14 16.54 30.36 -3.46
C SER A 14 17.19 29.22 -2.68
N LYS A 15 16.73 29.07 -1.45
CA LYS A 15 17.05 27.94 -0.59
C LYS A 15 16.41 26.73 -1.28
N LYS A 16 17.20 25.97 -2.05
CA LYS A 16 16.79 24.67 -2.58
C LYS A 16 16.51 23.79 -1.37
N SER A 17 15.24 23.71 -0.99
CA SER A 17 14.72 22.72 -0.05
C SER A 17 14.87 21.36 -0.72
N GLY A 18 16.03 20.73 -0.51
CA GLY A 18 16.16 19.29 -0.66
C GLY A 18 15.38 18.62 0.48
N GLY A 19 14.61 17.59 0.14
CA GLY A 19 13.87 16.77 1.10
C GLY A 19 12.36 16.74 0.88
N GLY A 20 11.89 16.69 -0.36
CA GLY A 20 10.64 15.99 -0.67
C GLY A 20 11.07 14.80 -1.52
N SER A 21 10.99 13.59 -0.99
CA SER A 21 11.09 12.37 -1.80
C SER A 21 10.07 12.53 -2.92
N ASN A 22 10.53 12.58 -4.16
CA ASN A 22 9.60 12.54 -5.27
C ASN A 22 8.99 11.14 -5.21
N VAL A 23 7.66 11.01 -5.27
CA VAL A 23 7.00 9.69 -5.20
C VAL A 23 7.55 8.71 -6.25
N PHE A 24 8.00 9.25 -7.38
CA PHE A 24 8.68 8.52 -8.44
C PHE A 24 10.01 7.86 -8.03
N ASP A 25 10.69 8.38 -7.01
CA ASP A 25 11.94 7.80 -6.50
C ASP A 25 11.67 6.55 -5.62
N MET A 26 10.42 6.34 -5.20
CA MET A 26 9.99 5.18 -4.39
C MET A 26 9.75 3.93 -5.24
N PHE A 27 9.68 4.09 -6.57
CA PHE A 27 9.40 3.02 -7.52
C PHE A 27 10.53 2.89 -8.53
N THR A 28 10.77 1.66 -9.00
CA THR A 28 11.69 1.44 -10.12
C THR A 28 11.11 2.02 -11.42
N GLN A 29 11.97 2.35 -12.39
CA GLN A 29 11.49 2.84 -13.69
C GLN A 29 10.55 1.86 -14.40
N ARG A 30 10.75 0.55 -14.17
CA ARG A 30 9.87 -0.49 -14.69
C ARG A 30 8.48 -0.41 -14.06
N GLN A 31 8.40 -0.33 -12.73
CA GLN A 31 7.11 -0.18 -12.03
C GLN A 31 6.38 1.08 -12.46
N VAL A 32 7.09 2.21 -12.59
CA VAL A 32 6.49 3.46 -13.09
C VAL A 32 5.93 3.29 -14.51
N ALA A 33 6.60 2.52 -15.38
CA ALA A 33 6.09 2.22 -16.71
C ALA A 33 4.84 1.35 -16.67
N GLU A 34 4.82 0.29 -15.84
CA GLU A 34 3.66 -0.59 -15.66
C GLU A 34 2.45 0.19 -15.09
N PHE A 35 2.67 1.05 -14.08
CA PHE A 35 1.61 1.92 -13.55
C PHE A 35 1.07 2.88 -14.62
N LYS A 36 1.95 3.38 -15.50
CA LYS A 36 1.54 4.28 -16.58
C LYS A 36 0.70 3.57 -17.63
N GLU A 37 1.04 2.33 -17.98
CA GLU A 37 0.23 1.50 -18.89
C GLU A 37 -1.13 1.16 -18.28
N GLY A 38 -1.16 0.77 -17.00
CA GLY A 38 -2.42 0.54 -16.27
C GLY A 38 -3.29 1.79 -16.19
N PHE A 39 -2.70 2.94 -15.88
CA PHE A 39 -3.41 4.23 -15.86
C PHE A 39 -4.04 4.54 -17.23
N GLN A 40 -3.30 4.33 -18.33
CA GLN A 40 -3.81 4.57 -19.69
C GLN A 40 -4.92 3.59 -20.11
N LEU A 41 -4.95 2.40 -19.52
CA LEU A 41 -6.01 1.42 -19.75
C LEU A 41 -7.30 1.84 -19.02
N MET A 42 -7.15 2.40 -17.81
CA MET A 42 -8.28 2.90 -17.02
C MET A 42 -8.83 4.23 -17.55
N ASP A 43 -7.97 5.21 -17.84
CA ASP A 43 -8.31 6.55 -18.36
C ASP A 43 -8.81 6.48 -19.81
N ARG A 44 -10.10 6.21 -19.98
CA ARG A 44 -10.70 5.90 -21.30
C ARG A 44 -10.93 7.15 -22.13
N ASP A 45 -11.33 8.23 -21.48
CA ASP A 45 -11.57 9.51 -22.15
C ASP A 45 -10.28 10.32 -22.36
N LYS A 46 -9.16 9.88 -21.75
CA LYS A 46 -7.81 10.44 -21.88
C LYS A 46 -7.72 11.87 -21.38
N ASP A 47 -8.52 12.22 -20.38
CA ASP A 47 -8.48 13.53 -19.75
C ASP A 47 -7.33 13.65 -18.72
N GLY A 48 -6.67 12.52 -18.41
CA GLY A 48 -5.56 12.43 -17.47
C GLY A 48 -5.97 12.28 -16.02
N VAL A 49 -7.24 11.99 -15.74
CA VAL A 49 -7.84 11.81 -14.42
C VAL A 49 -8.80 10.62 -14.44
N ILE A 50 -8.66 9.68 -13.51
CA ILE A 50 -9.59 8.56 -13.41
C ILE A 50 -10.88 9.06 -12.75
N GLY A 51 -11.96 9.09 -13.54
CA GLY A 51 -13.30 9.44 -13.09
C GLY A 51 -14.22 8.24 -12.87
N LYS A 52 -15.48 8.52 -12.50
CA LYS A 52 -16.51 7.48 -12.27
C LYS A 52 -16.77 6.63 -13.51
N THR A 53 -16.77 7.26 -14.68
CA THR A 53 -16.99 6.60 -15.97
C THR A 53 -15.85 5.64 -16.32
N ASP A 54 -14.62 6.01 -16.01
CA ASP A 54 -13.41 5.19 -16.22
C ASP A 54 -13.40 3.97 -15.30
N LEU A 55 -13.70 4.17 -14.01
CA LEU A 55 -13.82 3.06 -13.06
C LEU A 55 -14.93 2.10 -13.47
N ARG A 56 -16.12 2.62 -13.79
CA ARG A 56 -17.25 1.81 -14.28
C ARG A 56 -16.82 0.95 -15.47
N GLY A 57 -16.16 1.60 -16.42
CA GLY A 57 -15.65 0.95 -17.60
C GLY A 57 -14.65 -0.16 -17.32
N THR A 58 -13.72 0.09 -16.40
CA THR A 58 -12.69 -0.86 -15.97
C THR A 58 -13.33 -2.08 -15.29
N PHE A 59 -14.29 -1.86 -14.40
CA PHE A 59 -15.02 -2.94 -13.73
C PHE A 59 -15.83 -3.81 -14.70
N ASP A 60 -16.49 -3.18 -15.68
CA ASP A 60 -17.22 -3.90 -16.73
C ASP A 60 -16.29 -4.80 -17.57
N GLU A 61 -15.05 -4.36 -17.86
CA GLU A 61 -14.03 -5.17 -18.56
C GLU A 61 -13.56 -6.37 -17.74
N ILE A 62 -13.45 -6.22 -16.42
CA ILE A 62 -13.08 -7.29 -15.49
C ILE A 62 -14.25 -8.27 -15.26
N GLY A 63 -15.46 -7.92 -15.72
CA GLY A 63 -16.67 -8.72 -15.55
C GLY A 63 -17.30 -8.60 -14.16
N ARG A 64 -16.93 -7.56 -13.39
CA ARG A 64 -17.53 -7.24 -12.10
C ARG A 64 -18.48 -6.06 -12.26
N ILE A 65 -19.73 -6.24 -11.84
CA ILE A 65 -20.69 -5.13 -11.81
C ILE A 65 -20.48 -4.35 -10.50
N ALA A 66 -19.85 -3.18 -10.58
CA ALA A 66 -19.79 -2.24 -9.46
C ALA A 66 -21.05 -1.37 -9.42
N THR A 67 -21.57 -1.06 -8.24
CA THR A 67 -22.68 -0.13 -8.04
C THR A 67 -22.19 1.32 -8.08
N ASP A 68 -23.09 2.26 -8.40
CA ASP A 68 -22.73 3.68 -8.42
C ASP A 68 -22.23 4.18 -7.06
N GLN A 69 -22.71 3.59 -5.97
CA GLN A 69 -22.29 3.91 -4.61
C GLN A 69 -20.86 3.42 -4.32
N GLU A 70 -20.53 2.17 -4.67
CA GLU A 70 -19.15 1.66 -4.53
C GLU A 70 -18.16 2.51 -5.33
N LEU A 71 -18.53 2.94 -6.55
CA LEU A 71 -17.67 3.80 -7.36
C LEU A 71 -17.47 5.19 -6.74
N ASP A 72 -18.51 5.76 -6.14
CA ASP A 72 -18.41 7.04 -5.43
C ASP A 72 -17.56 6.91 -4.16
N GLU A 73 -17.68 5.80 -3.43
CA GLU A 73 -16.86 5.48 -2.26
C GLU A 73 -15.38 5.33 -2.65
N MET A 74 -15.08 4.63 -3.76
CA MET A 74 -13.72 4.51 -4.27
C MET A 74 -13.10 5.85 -4.68
N LEU A 75 -13.88 6.75 -5.28
CA LEU A 75 -13.40 8.09 -5.64
C LEU A 75 -13.26 9.00 -4.41
N ALA A 76 -14.08 8.80 -3.39
CA ALA A 76 -14.02 9.56 -2.15
C ALA A 76 -12.80 9.19 -1.28
N ASP A 77 -12.25 7.98 -1.46
CA ASP A 77 -11.03 7.53 -0.79
C ASP A 77 -9.79 8.32 -1.28
N ALA A 78 -9.85 8.89 -2.48
CA ALA A 78 -8.79 9.74 -3.00
C ALA A 78 -8.91 11.19 -2.47
N PRO A 79 -7.84 11.76 -1.87
CA PRO A 79 -7.88 13.12 -1.32
C PRO A 79 -7.95 14.23 -2.38
N ALA A 80 -7.70 13.88 -3.64
CA ALA A 80 -7.82 14.77 -4.79
C ALA A 80 -8.13 13.96 -6.06
N PRO A 81 -8.43 14.60 -7.20
CA PRO A 81 -8.64 13.90 -8.46
C PRO A 81 -7.49 12.95 -8.80
N ILE A 82 -7.82 11.72 -9.15
CA ILE A 82 -6.86 10.62 -9.35
C ILE A 82 -6.17 10.80 -10.71
N ASN A 83 -5.23 11.74 -10.77
CA ASN A 83 -4.27 11.83 -11.87
C ASN A 83 -3.11 10.85 -11.66
N PHE A 84 -2.25 10.67 -12.66
CA PHE A 84 -1.16 9.71 -12.59
C PHE A 84 -0.22 9.89 -11.38
N THR A 85 0.11 11.14 -11.03
CA THR A 85 0.94 11.43 -9.84
C THR A 85 0.21 11.06 -8.55
N MET A 86 -1.10 11.34 -8.47
CA MET A 86 -1.91 10.95 -7.32
C MET A 86 -2.02 9.43 -7.19
N LEU A 87 -2.20 8.72 -8.30
CA LEU A 87 -2.20 7.26 -8.31
C LEU A 87 -0.90 6.70 -7.73
N LEU A 88 0.25 7.23 -8.15
CA LEU A 88 1.55 6.85 -7.55
C LEU A 88 1.63 7.20 -6.07
N ASN A 89 1.10 8.35 -5.63
CA ASN A 89 1.05 8.70 -4.21
C ASN A 89 0.18 7.72 -3.42
N MET A 90 -1.00 7.34 -3.92
CA MET A 90 -1.87 6.37 -3.25
C MET A 90 -1.21 4.99 -3.18
N PHE A 91 -0.52 4.55 -4.24
CA PHE A 91 0.26 3.32 -4.21
C PHE A 91 1.46 3.42 -3.26
N ALA A 92 2.15 4.56 -3.23
CA ALA A 92 3.26 4.78 -2.32
C ALA A 92 2.76 4.77 -0.88
N GLU A 93 1.73 5.54 -0.54
CA GLU A 93 1.12 5.58 0.79
C GLU A 93 0.60 4.21 1.24
N ARG A 94 0.04 3.41 0.32
CA ARG A 94 -0.43 2.06 0.62
C ARG A 94 0.72 1.05 0.77
N GLN A 95 1.81 1.23 0.01
CA GLN A 95 3.02 0.39 0.11
C GLN A 95 3.95 0.84 1.25
N THR A 96 3.82 2.09 1.69
CA THR A 96 4.50 2.67 2.85
C THR A 96 3.59 2.80 4.06
N GLY A 97 2.40 2.18 4.04
CA GLY A 97 1.66 1.91 5.25
C GLY A 97 2.65 1.20 6.16
N GLU A 98 3.02 1.86 7.26
CA GLU A 98 4.25 1.69 8.02
C GLU A 98 4.62 0.20 8.13
N SER A 99 5.44 -0.29 7.20
CA SER A 99 6.06 -1.59 7.37
C SER A 99 7.11 -1.33 8.43
N ASP A 100 6.75 -1.65 9.67
CA ASP A 100 7.69 -1.72 10.77
C ASP A 100 8.92 -2.50 10.30
N ASP A 101 10.11 -2.10 10.75
CA ASP A 101 11.34 -2.84 10.41
C ASP A 101 11.10 -4.34 10.66
N ASP A 102 11.61 -5.22 9.79
CA ASP A 102 11.40 -6.69 9.93
C ASP A 102 11.74 -7.19 11.34
N ASP A 103 12.76 -6.59 11.98
CA ASP A 103 13.15 -6.85 13.37
C ASP A 103 12.09 -6.43 14.40
N VAL A 104 11.34 -5.36 14.15
CA VAL A 104 10.24 -4.86 14.99
C VAL A 104 9.02 -5.74 14.79
N VAL A 105 8.67 -6.07 13.55
CA VAL A 105 7.60 -7.03 13.22
C VAL A 105 7.89 -8.37 13.90
N ALA A 106 9.10 -8.91 13.72
CA ALA A 106 9.50 -10.16 14.34
C ALA A 106 9.40 -10.11 15.87
N LYS A 107 9.86 -9.02 16.50
CA LYS A 107 9.74 -8.85 17.96
C LYS A 107 8.29 -8.75 18.43
N ALA A 108 7.42 -8.09 17.65
CA ALA A 108 6.02 -7.97 17.99
C ALA A 108 5.35 -9.35 18.01
N PHE A 109 5.57 -10.19 16.98
CA PHE A 109 5.01 -11.54 16.93
C PHE A 109 5.67 -12.50 17.94
N LEU A 110 6.98 -12.40 18.16
CA LEU A 110 7.68 -13.17 19.19
C LEU A 110 7.17 -12.84 20.62
N ALA A 111 6.62 -11.65 20.85
CA ALA A 111 6.00 -11.32 22.14
C ALA A 111 4.69 -12.08 22.40
N PHE A 112 4.03 -12.59 21.36
CA PHE A 112 2.85 -13.45 21.46
C PHE A 112 3.20 -14.95 21.49
N ALA A 113 4.44 -15.31 21.13
CA ALA A 113 4.89 -16.68 21.02
C ALA A 113 5.12 -17.34 22.40
N ASP A 114 4.88 -18.64 22.48
CA ASP A 114 5.32 -19.47 23.60
C ASP A 114 6.83 -19.77 23.55
N GLU A 115 7.36 -20.46 24.57
CA GLU A 115 8.78 -20.87 24.61
C GLU A 115 9.21 -21.75 23.41
N GLY A 116 8.24 -22.32 22.69
CA GLY A 116 8.45 -23.11 21.47
C GLY A 116 8.38 -22.31 20.18
N GLY A 117 8.15 -20.99 20.24
CA GLY A 117 8.05 -20.14 19.05
C GLY A 117 6.71 -20.26 18.33
N ASN A 118 5.64 -20.68 18.99
CA ASN A 118 4.32 -20.80 18.39
C ASN A 118 3.29 -19.89 19.08
N ILE A 119 2.28 -19.44 18.34
CA ILE A 119 1.15 -18.67 18.87
C ILE A 119 -0.10 -19.57 18.90
N ASP A 120 -0.84 -19.53 20.00
CA ASP A 120 -2.13 -20.20 20.10
C ASP A 120 -3.18 -19.52 19.18
N CYS A 121 -3.80 -20.28 18.29
CA CYS A 121 -4.72 -19.78 17.27
C CYS A 121 -5.92 -19.03 17.88
N ASP A 122 -6.53 -19.58 18.93
CA ASP A 122 -7.67 -18.95 19.62
C ASP A 122 -7.28 -17.62 20.26
N THR A 123 -6.08 -17.56 20.84
CA THR A 123 -5.53 -16.34 21.44
C THR A 123 -5.22 -15.27 20.38
N PHE A 124 -4.66 -15.67 19.24
CA PHE A 124 -4.38 -14.77 18.13
C PHE A 124 -5.66 -14.21 17.52
N ARG A 125 -6.67 -15.07 17.30
CA ARG A 125 -8.00 -14.68 16.85
C ARG A 125 -8.64 -13.66 17.79
N HIS A 126 -8.57 -13.92 19.09
CA HIS A 126 -9.08 -13.01 20.09
C HIS A 126 -8.34 -11.67 20.07
N ALA A 127 -7.02 -11.67 19.86
CA ALA A 127 -6.24 -10.44 19.75
C ALA A 127 -6.67 -9.59 18.55
N LEU A 128 -6.80 -10.18 17.35
CA LEU A 128 -7.26 -9.51 16.11
C LEU A 128 -8.66 -8.89 16.24
N MET A 129 -9.54 -9.51 17.02
CA MET A 129 -10.90 -9.01 17.24
C MET A 129 -10.98 -7.99 18.39
N THR A 130 -9.98 -7.92 19.27
CA THR A 130 -10.06 -7.12 20.51
C THR A 130 -9.23 -5.85 20.45
N TRP A 131 -8.04 -5.88 19.86
CA TRP A 131 -7.05 -4.80 19.91
C TRP A 131 -6.77 -4.22 18.52
N GLY A 132 -6.51 -2.91 18.45
CA GLY A 132 -6.23 -2.21 17.19
C GLY A 132 -7.46 -2.06 16.30
N ASP A 133 -7.25 -2.17 14.99
CA ASP A 133 -8.31 -2.25 13.99
C ASP A 133 -8.93 -3.65 14.03
N LYS A 134 -10.19 -3.69 14.47
CA LYS A 134 -10.86 -4.94 14.83
C LYS A 134 -11.35 -5.65 13.59
N PHE A 135 -10.87 -6.86 13.41
CA PHE A 135 -11.36 -7.78 12.40
C PHE A 135 -12.78 -8.23 12.78
N SER A 136 -13.65 -8.34 11.78
CA SER A 136 -14.88 -9.13 11.92
C SER A 136 -14.54 -10.60 12.10
N SER A 137 -15.50 -11.41 12.57
CA SER A 137 -15.27 -12.85 12.71
C SER A 137 -14.90 -13.50 11.39
N GLN A 138 -15.50 -13.06 10.28
CA GLN A 138 -15.19 -13.59 8.96
C GLN A 138 -13.77 -13.23 8.53
N GLU A 139 -13.36 -11.96 8.70
CA GLU A 139 -12.00 -11.54 8.32
C GLU A 139 -10.93 -12.20 9.19
N ALA A 140 -11.21 -12.45 10.46
CA ALA A 140 -10.28 -13.18 11.34
C ALA A 140 -10.14 -14.64 10.90
N ASP A 141 -11.24 -15.29 10.51
CA ASP A 141 -11.23 -16.67 10.02
C ASP A 141 -10.50 -16.74 8.65
N ASP A 142 -10.80 -15.81 7.73
CA ASP A 142 -10.13 -15.71 6.43
C ASP A 142 -8.61 -15.45 6.56
N ALA A 143 -8.17 -14.69 7.57
CA ALA A 143 -6.76 -14.44 7.85
C ALA A 143 -6.05 -15.69 8.42
N LEU A 144 -6.73 -16.42 9.32
CA LEU A 144 -6.20 -17.65 9.91
C LEU A 144 -6.10 -18.80 8.90
N ASP A 145 -7.02 -18.87 7.94
CA ASP A 145 -7.00 -19.84 6.84
C ASP A 145 -5.74 -19.74 5.96
N GLN A 146 -5.07 -18.57 5.96
CA GLN A 146 -3.81 -18.38 5.24
C GLN A 146 -2.57 -18.77 6.06
N MET A 147 -2.72 -19.03 7.36
CA MET A 147 -1.61 -19.35 8.26
C MET A 147 -1.39 -20.85 8.41
N ASP A 148 -0.14 -21.26 8.62
CA ASP A 148 0.21 -22.65 8.92
C ASP A 148 -0.13 -22.98 10.38
N ILE A 149 -1.28 -23.62 10.58
CA ILE A 149 -1.75 -24.09 11.89
C ILE A 149 -1.50 -25.60 12.03
N ASP A 150 -0.86 -26.01 13.11
CA ASP A 150 -0.63 -27.42 13.41
C ASP A 150 -1.88 -28.15 13.96
N ASP A 151 -1.80 -29.47 14.08
CA ASP A 151 -2.90 -30.31 14.63
C ASP A 151 -3.23 -29.99 16.10
N ALA A 152 -2.40 -29.18 16.79
CA ALA A 152 -2.62 -28.72 18.16
C ALA A 152 -3.21 -27.29 18.21
N GLY A 153 -3.54 -26.69 17.07
CA GLY A 153 -4.10 -25.34 17.00
C GLY A 153 -3.06 -24.24 17.20
N LYS A 154 -1.78 -24.51 16.93
CA LYS A 154 -0.70 -23.55 17.07
C LYS A 154 -0.22 -23.06 15.71
N ILE A 155 0.01 -21.75 15.63
CA ILE A 155 0.54 -21.06 14.46
C ILE A 155 2.06 -20.95 14.58
N ASP A 156 2.79 -21.35 13.53
CA ASP A 156 4.23 -21.12 13.46
C ASP A 156 4.52 -19.62 13.26
N VAL A 157 5.17 -19.01 14.25
CA VAL A 157 5.52 -17.59 14.25
C VAL A 157 6.51 -17.25 13.14
N GLN A 158 7.39 -18.19 12.78
CA GLN A 158 8.35 -17.95 11.71
C GLN A 158 7.65 -17.83 10.35
N SER A 159 6.64 -18.66 10.09
CA SER A 159 5.82 -18.57 8.87
C SER A 159 5.07 -17.23 8.79
N VAL A 160 4.47 -16.78 9.90
CA VAL A 160 3.78 -15.47 9.95
C VAL A 160 4.74 -14.30 9.74
N ILE A 161 5.93 -14.33 10.35
CA ILE A 161 6.95 -13.29 10.14
C ILE A 161 7.42 -13.29 8.68
N GLN A 162 7.63 -14.44 8.06
CA GLN A 162 8.03 -14.53 6.65
C GLN A 162 6.92 -14.04 5.69
N MET A 163 5.67 -14.26 6.04
CA MET A 163 4.52 -13.74 5.29
C MET A 163 4.44 -12.21 5.36
N LEU A 164 4.77 -11.62 6.51
CA LEU A 164 4.59 -10.18 6.77
C LEU A 164 5.84 -9.33 6.47
N THR A 165 7.03 -9.90 6.62
CA THR A 165 8.28 -9.28 6.18
C THR A 165 8.49 -9.60 4.70
N ALA A 166 9.21 -8.77 3.94
CA ALA A 166 9.34 -8.89 2.48
C ALA A 166 10.21 -10.09 2.02
N GLY A 167 10.03 -11.27 2.63
CA GLY A 167 10.66 -12.55 2.32
C GLY A 167 9.79 -13.51 1.49
N GLY A 168 8.56 -13.13 1.13
CA GLY A 168 7.68 -13.89 0.22
C GLY A 168 7.94 -13.66 -1.27
N GLY A 169 9.16 -13.27 -1.66
CA GLY A 169 9.56 -13.11 -3.05
C GLY A 169 10.30 -14.35 -3.55
N ASP A 170 9.67 -15.10 -4.44
CA ASP A 170 10.26 -16.14 -5.27
C ASP A 170 11.65 -15.73 -5.83
N ASP A 171 12.72 -16.24 -5.22
CA ASP A 171 14.03 -16.42 -5.86
C ASP A 171 14.25 -17.92 -6.18
N ALA A 172 13.16 -18.60 -6.55
CA ALA A 172 13.20 -19.89 -7.25
C ALA A 172 13.31 -19.66 -8.76
N ALA A 173 14.30 -18.86 -9.18
CA ALA A 173 14.71 -18.85 -10.58
C ALA A 173 15.51 -20.13 -10.86
N ALA A 174 14.89 -21.00 -11.65
CA ALA A 174 15.49 -22.19 -12.21
C ALA A 174 16.87 -21.92 -12.82
N GLU A 175 17.86 -22.70 -12.41
CA GLU A 175 19.02 -23.03 -13.24
C GLU A 175 19.14 -24.56 -13.32
N GLU A 176 18.35 -25.16 -14.22
CA GLU A 176 18.86 -26.29 -15.00
C GLU A 176 19.49 -25.73 -16.27
N ALA A 177 20.80 -25.89 -16.42
CA ALA A 177 21.50 -26.12 -17.68
C ALA A 177 22.90 -26.70 -17.42
#